data_AF-A0A4Y9Q101-F1
#
_entry.id   AF-A0A4Y9Q101-F1
#
_cell.length_a   1.000
_cell.length_b   1.000
_cell.length_c   1.000
_cell.angle_alpha   90.00
_cell.angle_beta   90.00
_cell.angle_gamma   90.00
#
_symmetry.space_group_name_H-M   'P 1'
#
loop_
_entity.id
_entity.type
_entity.pdbx_description
1 polymer ?
#
loop_
_entity_poly.entity_id
_entity_poly.type
_entity_poly.pdbx_seq_one_letter_code
_entity_poly.pdbx_strand_id
1 'polypeptide(L)'
;MSQPVDTAPLPALPYRARPPQVLLGVGAVLLVSSAAVVASVYGGIAVRVLLVVLAGIATWVSLRAARARLRSSEEILAACAAGLAVAGASQGGPALDGDPVTALLLAAAFLVLHRVAPTTAAWPLVSWAAAQLAVLRALDLVPGSLHTELYLCVSLVGLGIALVARRGVARLALVTTAPWWLAGVVGGSSSAWADDGGRQWFSAALMIAAAVGLLLARLRKPLEPLLGPPRVMPVVAGVVAGAAITGAFSSLGPLSVTLTGYAGVLIANLAAAYLGGWRRGLFLPVALAAGIVMTSLSLAQLLAGQQWWELSLLLLLTAIPTALVAVRRVENRPVALPTAVGCLAGAVLLALPDGLFGPGTAAVLLTVFYGAAMALGSRLDAPSRRATSAAAAVCAAAAVLLLTAEGRRTELALVLAVQGLCTLGWAWRTGRPPVTADDD
;
A
#
# COMPACT_ATOMS: atom_id res chain seq x y z
N MET A 1 52.03 -40.07 11.18
CA MET A 1 50.88 -40.02 10.25
C MET A 1 50.13 -38.73 10.51
N SER A 2 50.32 -37.73 9.66
CA SER A 2 49.75 -36.39 9.84
C SER A 2 48.80 -36.15 8.68
N GLN A 3 47.48 -36.17 8.93
CA GLN A 3 46.49 -35.82 7.92
C GLN A 3 46.62 -34.32 7.57
N PRO A 4 46.64 -33.96 6.27
CA PRO A 4 46.55 -32.55 5.89
C PRO A 4 45.15 -32.04 6.24
N VAL A 5 45.10 -30.96 7.01
CA VAL A 5 43.88 -30.20 7.29
C VAL A 5 43.41 -29.60 5.98
N ASP A 6 42.29 -30.11 5.48
CA ASP A 6 41.61 -29.63 4.28
C ASP A 6 41.12 -28.20 4.57
N THR A 7 41.78 -27.21 3.97
CA THR A 7 41.41 -25.80 4.14
C THR A 7 40.19 -25.54 3.28
N ALA A 8 39.01 -25.60 3.91
CA ALA A 8 37.76 -25.20 3.28
C ALA A 8 37.94 -23.81 2.61
N PRO A 9 37.57 -23.64 1.33
CA PRO A 9 37.74 -22.37 0.63
C PRO A 9 36.94 -21.29 1.36
N LEU A 10 37.66 -20.29 1.88
CA LEU A 10 37.07 -19.10 2.49
C LEU A 10 36.07 -18.46 1.52
N PRO A 11 34.84 -18.11 1.96
CA PRO A 11 33.86 -17.45 1.10
C PRO A 11 34.44 -16.12 0.58
N ALA A 12 34.35 -15.91 -0.73
CA ALA A 12 34.86 -14.70 -1.37
C ALA A 12 34.26 -13.44 -0.72
N LEU A 13 35.13 -12.56 -0.21
CA LEU A 13 34.73 -11.30 0.40
C LEU A 13 33.86 -10.45 -0.53
N PRO A 14 32.88 -9.71 0.02
CA PRO A 14 31.94 -8.89 -0.75
C PRO A 14 32.68 -7.79 -1.53
N TYR A 15 32.28 -7.66 -2.81
CA TYR A 15 32.72 -6.72 -3.85
C TYR A 15 33.27 -5.38 -3.32
N ARG A 16 34.59 -5.30 -3.04
CA ARG A 16 35.30 -4.02 -2.91
C ARG A 16 35.54 -3.47 -4.31
N ALA A 17 35.00 -2.28 -4.60
CA ALA A 17 35.25 -1.56 -5.84
C ALA A 17 36.77 -1.41 -6.02
N ARG A 18 37.30 -1.86 -7.16
CA ARG A 18 38.74 -1.76 -7.42
C ARG A 18 39.07 -0.29 -7.71
N PRO A 19 40.13 0.30 -7.13
CA PRO A 19 40.54 1.69 -7.40
C PRO A 19 40.53 2.12 -8.87
N PRO A 20 40.99 1.31 -9.85
CA PRO A 20 40.91 1.69 -11.27
C PRO A 20 39.47 1.80 -11.82
N GLN A 21 38.50 1.06 -11.26
CA GLN A 21 37.10 1.18 -11.67
C GLN A 21 36.48 2.49 -11.18
N VAL A 22 36.88 2.94 -9.98
CA VAL A 22 36.46 4.24 -9.45
C VAL A 22 37.01 5.37 -10.30
N LEU A 23 38.30 5.33 -10.64
CA LEU A 23 38.94 6.34 -11.50
C LEU A 23 38.32 6.41 -12.90
N LEU A 24 38.04 5.27 -13.54
CA LEU A 24 37.37 5.24 -14.84
C LEU A 24 35.93 5.78 -14.74
N GLY A 25 35.21 5.46 -13.67
CA GLY A 25 33.88 6.02 -13.41
C GLY A 25 33.91 7.54 -13.23
N VAL A 26 34.87 8.06 -12.45
CA VAL A 26 35.08 9.50 -12.27
C VAL A 26 35.42 10.17 -13.60
N GLY A 27 36.32 9.57 -14.40
CA GLY A 27 36.66 10.07 -15.72
C GLY A 27 35.46 10.17 -16.67
N ALA A 28 34.58 9.16 -16.66
CA ALA A 28 33.33 9.20 -17.42
C ALA A 28 32.39 10.31 -16.95
N VAL A 29 32.21 10.48 -15.64
CA VAL A 29 31.39 11.56 -15.08
C VAL A 29 31.96 12.93 -15.47
N LEU A 30 33.27 13.12 -15.37
CA LEU A 30 33.93 14.37 -15.76
C LEU A 30 33.77 14.65 -17.25
N LEU A 31 33.91 13.64 -18.12
CA LEU A 31 33.71 13.76 -19.57
C LEU A 31 32.27 14.15 -19.91
N VAL A 32 31.28 13.50 -19.30
CA VAL A 32 29.86 13.81 -19.54
C VAL A 32 29.52 15.19 -18.99
N SER A 33 30.04 15.56 -17.82
CA SER A 33 29.81 16.87 -17.20
C SER A 33 30.45 17.99 -18.03
N SER A 34 31.69 17.81 -18.51
CA SER A 34 32.36 18.78 -19.37
C SER A 34 31.65 18.92 -20.71
N ALA A 35 31.19 17.82 -21.31
CA ALA A 35 30.37 17.84 -22.52
C ALA A 35 29.06 18.61 -22.31
N ALA A 36 28.37 18.38 -21.19
CA ALA A 36 27.14 19.11 -20.85
C ALA A 36 27.40 20.62 -20.65
N VAL A 37 28.49 21.00 -19.99
CA VAL A 37 28.90 22.40 -19.82
C VAL A 37 29.26 23.04 -21.17
N VAL A 38 29.99 22.34 -22.04
CA VAL A 38 30.32 22.84 -23.38
C VAL A 38 29.07 23.02 -24.22
N ALA A 39 28.12 22.08 -24.15
CA ALA A 39 26.84 22.18 -24.82
C ALA A 39 25.99 23.36 -24.32
N SER A 40 26.02 23.64 -23.01
CA SER A 40 25.26 24.75 -22.42
C SER A 40 25.88 26.12 -22.67
N VAL A 41 27.21 26.23 -22.64
CA VAL A 41 27.92 27.51 -22.80
C VAL A 41 28.04 27.93 -24.27
N TYR A 42 28.41 27.00 -25.16
CA TYR A 42 28.72 27.32 -26.56
C TYR A 42 27.55 27.05 -27.52
N GLY A 43 26.36 26.72 -27.00
CA GLY A 43 25.17 26.24 -27.71
C GLY A 43 25.16 26.47 -29.23
N GLY A 44 25.20 25.39 -30.01
CA GLY A 44 25.21 25.47 -31.48
C GLY A 44 25.13 24.10 -32.14
N ILE A 45 24.63 24.06 -33.39
CA ILE A 45 24.44 22.81 -34.15
C ILE A 45 25.77 22.04 -34.27
N ALA A 46 26.88 22.74 -34.50
CA ALA A 46 28.20 22.12 -34.64
C ALA A 46 28.64 21.37 -33.37
N VAL A 47 28.46 21.95 -32.18
CA VAL A 47 28.79 21.30 -30.90
C VAL A 47 27.90 20.09 -30.66
N ARG A 48 26.60 20.18 -31.00
CA ARG A 48 25.66 19.06 -30.88
C ARG A 48 26.01 17.90 -31.81
N VAL A 49 26.30 18.20 -33.07
CA VAL A 49 26.75 17.19 -34.05
C VAL A 49 28.03 16.52 -33.57
N LEU A 50 29.01 17.29 -33.05
CA LEU A 50 30.24 16.73 -32.49
C LEU A 50 29.96 15.77 -31.33
N LEU A 51 29.07 16.14 -30.39
CA LEU A 51 28.69 15.30 -29.26
C LEU A 51 27.98 14.01 -29.70
N VAL A 52 27.10 14.08 -30.70
CA VAL A 52 26.42 12.92 -31.28
C VAL A 52 27.42 11.99 -31.98
N VAL A 53 28.39 12.55 -32.73
CA VAL A 53 29.46 11.76 -33.36
C VAL A 53 30.31 11.06 -32.30
N LEU A 54 30.71 11.77 -31.24
CA LEU A 54 31.46 11.17 -30.12
C LEU A 54 30.65 10.08 -29.40
N ALA A 55 29.35 10.27 -29.22
CA ALA A 55 28.46 9.25 -28.68
C ALA A 55 28.39 7.99 -29.58
N GLY A 56 28.35 8.18 -30.90
CA GLY A 56 28.40 7.10 -31.89
C GLY A 56 29.69 6.31 -31.82
N ILE A 57 30.84 7.00 -31.73
CA ILE A 57 32.17 6.37 -31.57
C ILE A 57 32.22 5.58 -30.25
N ALA A 58 31.81 6.18 -29.14
CA ALA A 58 31.79 5.52 -27.84
C ALA A 58 30.88 4.27 -27.83
N THR A 59 29.71 4.36 -28.49
CA THR A 59 28.79 3.21 -28.68
C THR A 59 29.46 2.10 -29.48
N TRP A 60 30.11 2.42 -30.59
CA TRP A 60 30.82 1.45 -31.41
C TRP A 60 31.94 0.75 -30.65
N VAL A 61 32.75 1.50 -29.91
CA VAL A 61 33.83 0.93 -29.07
C VAL A 61 33.23 0.09 -27.93
N SER A 62 32.12 0.51 -27.33
CA SER A 62 31.40 -0.30 -26.34
C SER A 62 30.94 -1.64 -26.92
N LEU A 63 30.35 -1.65 -28.13
CA LEU A 63 29.93 -2.88 -28.81
C LEU A 63 31.12 -3.79 -29.16
N ARG A 64 32.27 -3.20 -29.51
CA ARG A 64 33.51 -3.94 -29.76
C ARG A 64 34.10 -4.51 -28.47
N ALA A 65 34.08 -3.74 -27.38
CA ALA A 65 34.49 -4.18 -26.06
C ALA A 65 33.61 -5.32 -25.52
N ALA A 66 32.30 -5.25 -25.78
CA ALA A 66 31.35 -6.34 -25.48
C ALA A 66 31.74 -7.63 -26.22
N ARG A 67 32.05 -7.54 -27.52
CA ARG A 67 32.55 -8.67 -28.32
C ARG A 67 33.88 -9.21 -27.80
N ALA A 68 34.76 -8.35 -27.31
CA ALA A 68 36.04 -8.71 -26.70
C ALA A 68 35.93 -9.15 -25.21
N ARG A 69 34.71 -9.19 -24.64
CA ARG A 69 34.42 -9.55 -23.23
C ARG A 69 35.09 -8.65 -22.18
N LEU A 70 35.37 -7.39 -22.53
CA LEU A 70 35.95 -6.38 -21.62
C LEU A 70 34.84 -5.64 -20.84
N ARG A 71 34.22 -6.32 -19.87
CA ARG A 71 33.00 -5.85 -19.16
C ARG A 71 33.11 -4.47 -18.51
N SER A 72 34.26 -4.13 -17.90
CA SER A 72 34.41 -2.84 -17.23
C SER A 72 34.45 -1.67 -18.21
N SER A 73 35.13 -1.85 -19.34
CA SER A 73 35.22 -0.81 -20.37
C SER A 73 33.91 -0.68 -21.15
N GLU A 74 33.21 -1.79 -21.37
CA GLU A 74 31.88 -1.84 -21.98
C GLU A 74 30.88 -0.95 -21.21
N GLU A 75 30.72 -1.14 -19.90
CA GLU A 75 29.75 -0.38 -19.10
C GLU A 75 30.06 1.13 -19.06
N ILE A 76 31.35 1.48 -18.95
CA ILE A 76 31.78 2.88 -18.83
C ILE A 76 31.64 3.61 -20.16
N LEU A 77 32.01 2.98 -21.27
CA LEU A 77 31.83 3.55 -22.60
C LEU A 77 30.35 3.68 -22.97
N ALA A 78 29.51 2.72 -22.58
CA ALA A 78 28.07 2.83 -22.75
C ALA A 78 27.48 3.99 -21.94
N ALA A 79 27.94 4.20 -20.70
CA ALA A 79 27.54 5.35 -19.88
C ALA A 79 28.00 6.69 -20.48
N CYS A 80 29.24 6.77 -20.99
CA CYS A 80 29.73 7.95 -21.70
C CYS A 80 28.92 8.23 -22.96
N ALA A 81 28.68 7.20 -23.78
CA ALA A 81 27.90 7.33 -25.01
C ALA A 81 26.49 7.84 -24.73
N ALA A 82 25.84 7.31 -23.70
CA ALA A 82 24.55 7.75 -23.22
C ALA A 82 24.55 9.24 -22.80
N GLY A 83 25.50 9.64 -21.95
CA GLY A 83 25.61 11.01 -21.48
C GLY A 83 25.87 12.00 -22.62
N LEU A 84 26.77 11.65 -23.54
CA LEU A 84 27.07 12.46 -24.73
C LEU A 84 25.88 12.57 -25.67
N ALA A 85 25.13 11.48 -25.88
CA ALA A 85 23.94 11.49 -26.72
C ALA A 85 22.83 12.38 -26.14
N VAL A 86 22.61 12.31 -24.82
CA VAL A 86 21.64 13.17 -24.12
C VAL A 86 22.07 14.65 -24.17
N ALA A 87 23.37 14.94 -23.93
CA ALA A 87 23.91 16.29 -24.03
C ALA A 87 23.79 16.85 -25.46
N GLY A 88 24.14 16.06 -26.48
CA GLY A 88 24.05 16.43 -27.89
C GLY A 88 22.63 16.62 -28.39
N ALA A 89 21.65 15.89 -27.85
CA ALA A 89 20.23 16.03 -28.18
C ALA A 89 19.54 17.20 -27.46
N SER A 90 20.18 17.82 -26.46
CA SER A 90 19.60 18.94 -25.73
C SER A 90 19.59 20.23 -26.56
N GLN A 91 18.47 20.95 -26.56
CA GLN A 91 18.31 22.16 -27.38
C GLN A 91 18.86 23.45 -26.74
N GLY A 92 19.69 23.35 -25.70
CA GLY A 92 20.40 24.50 -25.11
C GLY A 92 19.63 25.27 -24.03
N GLY A 93 18.41 24.86 -23.70
CA GLY A 93 17.68 25.33 -22.52
C GLY A 93 17.92 24.44 -21.28
N PRO A 94 17.26 24.74 -20.14
CA PRO A 94 17.13 23.82 -19.00
C PRO A 94 16.88 22.38 -19.49
N ALA A 95 17.44 21.37 -18.82
CA ALA A 95 17.40 19.98 -19.29
C ALA A 95 15.98 19.44 -19.58
N LEU A 96 14.96 20.07 -18.99
CA LEU A 96 13.53 19.77 -19.11
C LEU A 96 12.85 20.48 -20.30
N ASP A 97 13.44 21.51 -20.90
CA ASP A 97 12.84 22.32 -21.98
C ASP A 97 13.08 21.73 -23.39
N GLY A 98 13.48 20.45 -23.48
CA GLY A 98 13.76 19.79 -24.75
C GLY A 98 12.54 19.09 -25.35
N ASP A 99 12.57 18.84 -26.66
CA ASP A 99 11.53 18.08 -27.35
C ASP A 99 11.40 16.64 -26.80
N PRO A 100 10.20 16.19 -26.36
CA PRO A 100 9.98 14.83 -25.86
C PRO A 100 10.26 13.75 -26.91
N VAL A 101 10.08 14.05 -28.21
CA VAL A 101 10.31 13.07 -29.29
C VAL A 101 11.77 12.68 -29.35
N THR A 102 12.70 13.63 -29.19
CA THR A 102 14.15 13.33 -29.16
C THR A 102 14.53 12.39 -28.01
N ALA A 103 13.96 12.59 -26.82
CA ALA A 103 14.21 11.73 -25.66
C ALA A 103 13.61 10.33 -25.86
N LEU A 104 12.43 10.24 -26.49
CA LEU A 104 11.80 8.96 -26.84
C LEU A 104 12.62 8.19 -27.88
N LEU A 105 13.15 8.87 -28.90
CA LEU A 105 14.03 8.29 -29.91
C LEU A 105 15.34 7.77 -29.27
N LEU A 106 15.92 8.52 -28.33
CA LEU A 106 17.07 8.04 -27.55
C LEU A 106 16.72 6.81 -26.72
N ALA A 107 15.57 6.80 -26.03
CA ALA A 107 15.11 5.64 -25.27
C ALA A 107 14.97 4.39 -26.15
N ALA A 108 14.40 4.54 -27.35
CA ALA A 108 14.28 3.48 -28.35
C ALA A 108 15.65 3.03 -28.87
N ALA A 109 16.55 3.95 -29.18
CA ALA A 109 17.91 3.63 -29.63
C ALA A 109 18.69 2.83 -28.56
N PHE A 110 18.63 3.25 -27.30
CA PHE A 110 19.26 2.50 -26.19
C PHE A 110 18.62 1.13 -25.96
N LEU A 111 17.30 1.00 -26.19
CA LEU A 111 16.62 -0.29 -26.14
C LEU A 111 17.10 -1.23 -27.26
N VAL A 112 17.27 -0.71 -28.48
CA VAL A 112 17.84 -1.46 -29.61
C VAL A 112 19.28 -1.88 -29.27
N LEU A 113 20.10 -0.99 -28.72
CA LEU A 113 21.45 -1.30 -28.28
C LEU A 113 21.49 -2.36 -27.18
N HIS A 114 20.52 -2.36 -26.26
CA HIS A 114 20.36 -3.44 -25.28
C HIS A 114 20.08 -4.79 -25.95
N ARG A 115 19.30 -4.83 -27.04
CA ARG A 115 19.05 -6.07 -27.80
C ARG A 115 20.29 -6.55 -28.54
N VAL A 116 21.11 -5.64 -29.05
CA VAL A 116 22.37 -5.98 -29.76
C VAL A 116 23.47 -6.42 -28.78
N ALA A 117 23.55 -5.79 -27.60
CA ALA A 117 24.52 -6.09 -26.55
C ALA A 117 23.81 -6.37 -25.21
N PRO A 118 23.20 -7.56 -25.04
CA PRO A 118 22.45 -7.91 -23.83
C PRO A 118 23.34 -8.10 -22.60
N THR A 119 24.66 -8.05 -22.75
CA THR A 119 25.62 -8.14 -21.65
C THR A 119 25.71 -6.85 -20.85
N THR A 120 25.57 -5.68 -21.50
CA THR A 120 25.72 -4.37 -20.88
C THR A 120 24.48 -3.98 -20.06
N ALA A 121 24.67 -3.65 -18.79
CA ALA A 121 23.63 -3.19 -17.89
C ALA A 121 23.28 -1.71 -18.07
N ALA A 122 24.20 -0.89 -18.61
CA ALA A 122 23.96 0.53 -18.87
C ALA A 122 22.83 0.78 -19.89
N TRP A 123 22.75 0.01 -20.99
CA TRP A 123 21.74 0.23 -22.04
C TRP A 123 20.29 0.22 -21.55
N PRO A 124 19.80 -0.79 -20.79
CA PRO A 124 18.43 -0.77 -20.29
C PRO A 124 18.20 0.32 -19.23
N LEU A 125 19.22 0.71 -18.46
CA LEU A 125 19.12 1.79 -17.48
C LEU A 125 18.96 3.15 -18.13
N VAL A 126 19.79 3.43 -19.13
CA VAL A 126 19.75 4.69 -19.86
C VAL A 126 18.49 4.74 -20.73
N SER A 127 18.06 3.62 -21.32
CA SER A 127 16.77 3.53 -22.02
C SER A 127 15.62 3.92 -21.10
N TRP A 128 15.58 3.38 -19.87
CA TRP A 128 14.57 3.75 -18.87
C TRP A 128 14.67 5.21 -18.43
N ALA A 129 15.88 5.73 -18.17
CA ALA A 129 16.08 7.12 -17.80
C ALA A 129 15.66 8.09 -18.93
N ALA A 130 15.98 7.76 -20.19
CA ALA A 130 15.57 8.53 -21.35
C ALA A 130 14.05 8.50 -21.55
N ALA A 131 13.39 7.36 -21.27
CA ALA A 131 11.94 7.27 -21.30
C ALA A 131 11.30 8.15 -20.21
N GLN A 132 11.83 8.15 -18.98
CA GLN A 132 11.38 9.05 -17.91
C GLN A 132 11.57 10.52 -18.29
N LEU A 133 12.70 10.88 -18.90
CA LEU A 133 12.95 12.23 -19.40
C LEU A 133 11.97 12.62 -20.52
N ALA A 134 11.65 11.70 -21.43
CA ALA A 134 10.66 11.92 -22.48
C ALA A 134 9.28 12.22 -21.88
N VAL A 135 8.89 11.49 -20.82
CA VAL A 135 7.64 11.76 -20.12
C VAL A 135 7.68 13.12 -19.43
N LEU A 136 8.76 13.46 -18.71
CA LEU A 136 8.90 14.77 -18.04
C LEU A 136 8.77 15.93 -19.04
N ARG A 137 9.39 15.81 -20.22
CA ARG A 137 9.30 16.79 -21.32
C ARG A 137 7.93 16.85 -21.97
N ALA A 138 7.17 15.76 -21.91
CA ALA A 138 5.82 15.68 -22.46
C ALA A 138 4.74 16.17 -21.47
N LEU A 139 5.08 16.47 -20.21
CA LEU A 139 4.08 16.83 -19.20
C LEU A 139 3.26 18.07 -19.58
N ASP A 140 3.91 19.08 -20.16
CA ASP A 140 3.24 20.31 -20.60
C ASP A 140 2.34 20.09 -21.83
N LEU A 141 2.57 19.01 -22.58
CA LEU A 141 1.73 18.61 -23.72
C LEU A 141 0.50 17.80 -23.28
N VAL A 142 0.54 17.22 -22.08
CA VAL A 142 -0.53 16.39 -21.55
C VAL A 142 -1.47 17.28 -20.71
N PRO A 143 -2.79 17.25 -20.95
CA PRO A 143 -3.75 17.95 -20.11
C PRO A 143 -3.55 17.59 -18.63
N GLY A 144 -3.53 18.59 -17.74
CA GLY A 144 -3.25 18.39 -16.31
C GLY A 144 -4.15 17.35 -15.64
N SER A 145 -5.35 17.16 -16.19
CA SER A 145 -6.31 16.18 -15.74
C SER A 145 -5.79 14.73 -15.90
N LEU A 146 -4.98 14.45 -16.93
CA LEU A 146 -4.42 13.11 -17.22
C LEU A 146 -3.06 12.85 -16.55
N HIS A 147 -2.50 13.83 -15.84
CA HIS A 147 -1.18 13.69 -15.20
C HIS A 147 -1.14 12.52 -14.21
N THR A 148 -2.21 12.32 -13.43
CA THR A 148 -2.33 11.20 -12.49
C THR A 148 -2.18 9.84 -13.20
N GLU A 149 -2.92 9.64 -14.29
CA GLU A 149 -2.91 8.39 -15.06
C GLU A 149 -1.55 8.16 -15.68
N LEU A 150 -0.92 9.22 -16.20
CA LEU A 150 0.42 9.18 -16.75
C LEU A 150 1.45 8.76 -15.68
N TYR A 151 1.41 9.36 -14.49
CA TYR A 151 2.29 9.00 -13.37
C TYR A 151 2.12 7.54 -12.96
N LEU A 152 0.88 7.07 -12.85
CA LEU A 152 0.59 5.67 -12.54
C LEU A 152 1.06 4.73 -13.66
N CYS A 153 0.85 5.06 -14.94
CA CYS A 153 1.33 4.28 -16.07
C CYS A 153 2.86 4.16 -16.09
N VAL A 154 3.58 5.28 -15.91
CA VAL A 154 5.04 5.27 -15.79
C VAL A 154 5.47 4.43 -14.58
N SER A 155 4.76 4.55 -13.46
CA SER A 155 5.06 3.74 -12.28
C SER A 155 4.91 2.24 -12.54
N LEU A 156 3.88 1.84 -13.29
CA LEU A 156 3.62 0.45 -13.66
C LEU A 156 4.68 -0.10 -14.62
N VAL A 157 5.10 0.69 -15.62
CA VAL A 157 6.18 0.31 -16.53
C VAL A 157 7.48 0.13 -15.74
N GLY A 158 7.80 1.06 -14.84
CA GLY A 158 8.99 0.98 -13.99
C GLY A 158 8.98 -0.22 -13.04
N LEU A 159 7.83 -0.53 -12.43
CA LEU A 159 7.63 -1.73 -11.63
C LEU A 159 7.77 -3.00 -12.48
N GLY A 160 7.20 -3.03 -13.69
CA GLY A 160 7.36 -4.13 -14.65
C GLY A 160 8.84 -4.38 -15.00
N ILE A 161 9.60 -3.32 -15.26
CA ILE A 161 11.05 -3.39 -15.49
C ILE A 161 11.74 -3.93 -14.23
N ALA A 162 11.39 -3.46 -13.03
CA ALA A 162 11.99 -3.96 -11.78
C ALA A 162 11.75 -5.46 -11.53
N LEU A 163 10.59 -5.99 -11.98
CA LEU A 163 10.25 -7.40 -11.87
C LEU A 163 11.08 -8.28 -12.82
N VAL A 164 11.27 -7.84 -14.06
CA VAL A 164 11.90 -8.66 -15.12
C VAL A 164 13.42 -8.45 -15.22
N ALA A 165 13.93 -7.25 -14.93
CA ALA A 165 15.31 -6.88 -15.19
C ALA A 165 16.34 -7.54 -14.24
N ARG A 166 17.62 -7.55 -14.60
CA ARG A 166 18.71 -8.06 -13.75
C ARG A 166 18.84 -7.28 -12.43
N ARG A 167 19.45 -7.86 -11.40
CA ARG A 167 19.53 -7.30 -10.03
C ARG A 167 19.93 -5.83 -9.95
N GLY A 168 20.95 -5.40 -10.71
CA GLY A 168 21.39 -3.99 -10.72
C GLY A 168 20.35 -3.06 -11.35
N VAL A 169 19.87 -3.43 -12.54
CA VAL A 169 18.86 -2.66 -13.30
C VAL A 169 17.55 -2.55 -12.53
N ALA A 170 17.12 -3.65 -11.92
CA ALA A 170 15.87 -3.70 -11.15
C ALA A 170 15.88 -2.79 -9.92
N ARG A 171 17.01 -2.69 -9.23
CA ARG A 171 17.17 -1.81 -8.06
C ARG A 171 17.06 -0.34 -8.45
N LEU A 172 17.78 0.05 -9.49
CA LEU A 172 17.76 1.43 -9.98
C LEU A 172 16.40 1.78 -10.57
N ALA A 173 15.79 0.88 -11.36
CA ALA A 173 14.44 1.06 -11.87
C ALA A 173 13.45 1.27 -10.72
N LEU A 174 13.50 0.44 -9.66
CA LEU A 174 12.62 0.63 -8.50
C LEU A 174 12.81 2.00 -7.82
N VAL A 175 14.07 2.43 -7.61
CA VAL A 175 14.38 3.72 -6.98
C VAL A 175 13.88 4.89 -7.84
N THR A 176 14.12 4.85 -9.16
CA THR A 176 13.66 5.94 -10.03
C THR A 176 12.16 5.89 -10.30
N THR A 177 11.49 4.77 -10.04
CA THR A 177 10.03 4.62 -10.17
C THR A 177 9.29 5.10 -8.93
N ALA A 178 9.93 5.08 -7.75
CA ALA A 178 9.30 5.44 -6.48
C ALA A 178 8.66 6.85 -6.47
N PRO A 179 9.30 7.92 -7.00
CA PRO A 179 8.67 9.24 -7.06
C PRO A 179 7.40 9.26 -7.93
N TRP A 180 7.42 8.59 -9.09
CA TRP A 180 6.26 8.48 -9.98
C TRP A 180 5.11 7.72 -9.33
N TRP A 181 5.43 6.63 -8.62
CA TRP A 181 4.45 5.87 -7.87
C TRP A 181 3.81 6.72 -6.77
N LEU A 182 4.62 7.46 -6.00
CA LEU A 182 4.11 8.32 -4.92
C LEU A 182 3.21 9.43 -5.47
N ALA A 183 3.67 10.17 -6.48
CA ALA A 183 2.89 11.23 -7.13
C ALA A 183 1.59 10.67 -7.74
N GLY A 184 1.68 9.53 -8.44
CA GLY A 184 0.54 8.85 -9.04
C GLY A 184 -0.46 8.33 -8.02
N VAL A 185 -0.02 7.82 -6.87
CA VAL A 185 -0.92 7.36 -5.79
C VAL A 185 -1.59 8.52 -5.07
N VAL A 186 -0.86 9.62 -4.80
CA VAL A 186 -1.43 10.81 -4.18
C VAL A 186 -2.46 11.46 -5.10
N GLY A 187 -2.10 11.71 -6.37
CA GLY A 187 -3.04 12.22 -7.37
C GLY A 187 -4.16 11.23 -7.70
N GLY A 188 -3.87 9.92 -7.66
CA GLY A 188 -4.83 8.85 -7.86
C GLY A 188 -5.89 8.84 -6.77
N SER A 189 -5.46 9.05 -5.52
CA SER A 189 -6.35 9.14 -4.37
C SER A 189 -7.25 10.36 -4.45
N SER A 190 -6.80 11.51 -4.95
CA SER A 190 -7.73 12.63 -5.18
C SER A 190 -8.68 12.34 -6.35
N SER A 191 -8.16 11.82 -7.47
CA SER A 191 -8.94 11.56 -8.68
C SER A 191 -10.00 10.46 -8.46
N ALA A 192 -9.69 9.43 -7.68
CA ALA A 192 -10.64 8.35 -7.34
C ALA A 192 -11.82 8.84 -6.49
N TRP A 193 -11.74 10.02 -5.88
CA TRP A 193 -12.78 10.59 -5.03
C TRP A 193 -13.47 11.81 -5.65
N ALA A 194 -12.79 12.53 -6.53
CA ALA A 194 -13.27 13.80 -7.10
C ALA A 194 -13.68 13.71 -8.57
N ASP A 195 -13.15 12.75 -9.34
CA ASP A 195 -13.50 12.61 -10.75
C ASP A 195 -14.80 11.82 -10.93
N ASP A 196 -15.50 12.10 -12.02
CA ASP A 196 -16.75 11.44 -12.37
C ASP A 196 -16.55 10.24 -13.31
N GLY A 197 -17.43 9.24 -13.16
CA GLY A 197 -17.64 8.17 -14.14
C GLY A 197 -16.41 7.31 -14.44
N GLY A 198 -16.13 7.09 -15.72
CA GLY A 198 -15.13 6.10 -16.16
C GLY A 198 -13.70 6.39 -15.71
N ARG A 199 -13.35 7.66 -15.53
CA ARG A 199 -11.99 8.06 -15.13
C ARG A 199 -11.67 7.75 -13.68
N GLN A 200 -12.66 7.90 -12.81
CA GLN A 200 -12.58 7.49 -11.41
C GLN A 200 -12.21 5.99 -11.29
N TRP A 201 -12.93 5.14 -12.04
CA TRP A 201 -12.68 3.70 -12.10
C TRP A 201 -11.34 3.36 -12.73
N PHE A 202 -10.93 4.08 -13.77
CA PHE A 202 -9.64 3.89 -14.42
C PHE A 202 -8.47 4.23 -13.50
N SER A 203 -8.52 5.37 -12.80
CA SER A 203 -7.54 5.75 -11.78
C SER A 203 -7.47 4.72 -10.65
N ALA A 204 -8.62 4.27 -10.14
CA ALA A 204 -8.68 3.24 -9.11
C ALA A 204 -8.05 1.92 -9.58
N ALA A 205 -8.33 1.49 -10.82
CA ALA A 205 -7.74 0.30 -11.40
C ALA A 205 -6.20 0.41 -11.51
N LEU A 206 -5.70 1.57 -11.95
CA LEU A 206 -4.26 1.85 -12.01
C LEU A 206 -3.61 1.87 -10.63
N MET A 207 -4.25 2.45 -9.61
CA MET A 207 -3.76 2.42 -8.22
C MET A 207 -3.70 0.99 -7.67
N ILE A 208 -4.73 0.18 -7.92
CA ILE A 208 -4.75 -1.23 -7.51
C ILE A 208 -3.63 -2.00 -8.23
N ALA A 209 -3.46 -1.79 -9.54
CA ALA A 209 -2.37 -2.39 -10.29
C ALA A 209 -1.00 -1.99 -9.73
N ALA A 210 -0.83 -0.72 -9.33
CA ALA A 210 0.41 -0.22 -8.75
C ALA A 210 0.68 -0.82 -7.36
N ALA A 211 -0.36 -1.02 -6.56
CA ALA A 211 -0.29 -1.73 -5.28
C ALA A 211 0.10 -3.21 -5.47
N VAL A 212 -0.50 -3.89 -6.44
CA VAL A 212 -0.14 -5.27 -6.82
C VAL A 212 1.30 -5.34 -7.32
N GLY A 213 1.73 -4.41 -8.17
CA GLY A 213 3.11 -4.33 -8.66
C GLY A 213 4.12 -4.20 -7.52
N LEU A 214 3.80 -3.43 -6.47
CA LEU A 214 4.63 -3.31 -5.27
C LEU A 214 4.72 -4.63 -4.47
N LEU A 215 3.61 -5.37 -4.36
CA LEU A 215 3.59 -6.70 -3.74
C LEU A 215 4.42 -7.71 -4.53
N LEU A 216 4.31 -7.70 -5.86
CA LEU A 216 5.13 -8.55 -6.72
C LEU A 216 6.62 -8.19 -6.62
N ALA A 217 6.95 -6.89 -6.55
CA ALA A 217 8.33 -6.45 -6.39
C ALA A 217 8.94 -6.95 -5.08
N ARG A 218 8.11 -7.05 -4.03
CA ARG A 218 8.51 -7.60 -2.73
C ARG A 218 8.84 -9.08 -2.76
N LEU A 219 8.21 -9.86 -3.62
CA LEU A 219 8.54 -11.29 -3.78
C LEU A 219 9.93 -11.50 -4.38
N ARG A 220 10.56 -10.45 -4.87
CA ARG A 220 11.89 -10.51 -5.47
C ARG A 220 12.99 -10.26 -4.44
N LYS A 221 13.68 -11.35 -4.04
CA LYS A 221 14.93 -11.34 -3.25
C LYS A 221 15.92 -10.19 -3.54
N PRO A 222 16.23 -9.84 -4.81
CA PRO A 222 17.17 -8.75 -5.10
C PRO A 222 16.72 -7.36 -4.63
N LEU A 223 15.40 -7.14 -4.48
CA LEU A 223 14.77 -5.86 -4.14
C LEU A 223 14.43 -5.72 -2.65
N GLU A 224 14.44 -6.82 -1.89
CA GLU A 224 14.16 -6.83 -0.44
C GLU A 224 14.88 -5.72 0.36
N PRO A 225 16.18 -5.41 0.12
CA PRO A 225 16.87 -4.37 0.90
C PRO A 225 16.32 -2.95 0.69
N LEU A 226 15.68 -2.68 -0.44
CA LEU A 226 15.15 -1.36 -0.79
C LEU A 226 13.71 -1.16 -0.34
N LEU A 227 12.97 -2.25 -0.18
CA LEU A 227 11.54 -2.24 0.16
C LEU A 227 11.27 -2.23 1.68
N GLY A 228 12.33 -2.15 2.48
CA GLY A 228 12.23 -2.01 3.94
C GLY A 228 11.57 -3.22 4.63
N PRO A 229 11.06 -3.03 5.86
CA PRO A 229 10.60 -4.13 6.71
C PRO A 229 9.49 -4.99 6.06
N PRO A 230 9.39 -6.29 6.43
CA PRO A 230 8.47 -7.29 5.86
C PRO A 230 7.00 -6.84 5.76
N ARG A 231 6.55 -5.97 6.66
CA ARG A 231 5.14 -5.60 6.78
C ARG A 231 4.79 -4.25 6.14
N VAL A 232 5.76 -3.36 5.92
CA VAL A 232 5.48 -1.97 5.49
C VAL A 232 4.87 -1.96 4.08
N MET A 233 5.52 -2.56 3.08
CA MET A 233 4.97 -2.55 1.71
C MET A 233 3.62 -3.25 1.58
N PRO A 234 3.37 -4.41 2.23
CA PRO A 234 2.03 -4.98 2.27
C PRO A 234 0.96 -4.06 2.84
N VAL A 235 1.27 -3.36 3.95
CA VAL A 235 0.35 -2.38 4.54
C VAL A 235 0.11 -1.24 3.56
N VAL A 236 1.16 -0.66 2.96
CA VAL A 236 1.04 0.42 1.98
C VAL A 236 0.20 -0.01 0.77
N ALA A 237 0.45 -1.20 0.22
CA ALA A 237 -0.34 -1.75 -0.89
C ALA A 237 -1.81 -1.94 -0.49
N GLY A 238 -2.09 -2.41 0.73
CA GLY A 238 -3.43 -2.54 1.26
C GLY A 238 -4.13 -1.19 1.43
N VAL A 239 -3.44 -0.18 1.99
CA VAL A 239 -3.98 1.18 2.14
C VAL A 239 -4.35 1.78 0.78
N VAL A 240 -3.44 1.70 -0.21
CA VAL A 240 -3.66 2.23 -1.55
C VAL A 240 -4.81 1.52 -2.26
N ALA A 241 -4.85 0.19 -2.21
CA ALA A 241 -5.94 -0.57 -2.82
C ALA A 241 -7.28 -0.30 -2.13
N GLY A 242 -7.31 -0.23 -0.80
CA GLY A 242 -8.51 0.09 -0.03
C GLY A 242 -9.06 1.49 -0.34
N ALA A 243 -8.17 2.50 -0.38
CA ALA A 243 -8.55 3.87 -0.73
C ALA A 243 -9.06 4.00 -2.16
N ALA A 244 -8.43 3.29 -3.12
CA ALA A 244 -8.85 3.25 -4.51
C ALA A 244 -10.24 2.61 -4.68
N ILE A 245 -10.49 1.46 -4.04
CA ILE A 245 -11.78 0.78 -4.09
C ILE A 245 -12.86 1.64 -3.45
N THR A 246 -12.63 2.14 -2.23
CA THR A 246 -13.65 2.98 -1.57
C THR A 246 -13.91 4.27 -2.33
N GLY A 247 -12.87 4.90 -2.89
CA GLY A 247 -13.02 6.04 -3.80
C GLY A 247 -13.92 5.69 -4.98
N ALA A 248 -13.60 4.65 -5.76
CA ALA A 248 -14.39 4.27 -6.94
C ALA A 248 -15.86 3.94 -6.63
N PHE A 249 -16.13 3.26 -5.52
CA PHE A 249 -17.50 2.91 -5.12
C PHE A 249 -18.26 4.07 -4.46
N SER A 250 -17.58 5.17 -4.11
CA SER A 250 -18.18 6.33 -3.47
C SER A 250 -19.18 7.05 -4.37
N SER A 251 -18.99 6.98 -5.70
CA SER A 251 -19.86 7.61 -6.70
C SER A 251 -21.14 6.81 -7.00
N LEU A 252 -21.22 5.55 -6.57
CA LEU A 252 -22.38 4.69 -6.78
C LEU A 252 -23.49 4.86 -5.72
N GLY A 253 -23.25 5.71 -4.71
CA GLY A 253 -24.23 6.06 -3.69
C GLY A 253 -24.04 5.35 -2.33
N PRO A 254 -24.86 5.71 -1.32
CA PRO A 254 -24.65 5.31 0.08
C PRO A 254 -24.67 3.79 0.32
N LEU A 255 -25.52 3.07 -0.41
CA LEU A 255 -25.60 1.61 -0.31
C LEU A 255 -24.30 0.94 -0.79
N SER A 256 -23.71 1.42 -1.89
CA SER A 256 -22.43 0.91 -2.39
C SER A 256 -21.27 1.22 -1.44
N VAL A 257 -21.28 2.38 -0.79
CA VAL A 257 -20.32 2.73 0.27
C VAL A 257 -20.45 1.77 1.45
N THR A 258 -21.69 1.46 1.86
CA THR A 258 -21.98 0.51 2.94
C THR A 258 -21.49 -0.89 2.61
N LEU A 259 -21.79 -1.39 1.40
CA LEU A 259 -21.34 -2.69 0.94
C LEU A 259 -19.80 -2.75 0.83
N THR A 260 -19.16 -1.66 0.42
CA THR A 260 -17.69 -1.55 0.38
C THR A 260 -17.08 -1.64 1.77
N GLY A 261 -17.64 -0.91 2.75
CA GLY A 261 -17.21 -1.00 4.15
C GLY A 261 -17.36 -2.42 4.70
N TYR A 262 -18.50 -3.06 4.44
CA TYR A 262 -18.73 -4.45 4.83
C TYR A 262 -17.77 -5.43 4.16
N ALA A 263 -17.52 -5.27 2.86
CA ALA A 263 -16.54 -6.06 2.12
C ALA A 263 -15.14 -5.92 2.73
N GLY A 264 -14.76 -4.72 3.17
CA GLY A 264 -13.51 -4.49 3.90
C GLY A 264 -13.39 -5.34 5.17
N VAL A 265 -14.44 -5.37 6.00
CA VAL A 265 -14.48 -6.20 7.21
C VAL A 265 -14.47 -7.70 6.90
N LEU A 266 -15.17 -8.13 5.84
CA LEU A 266 -15.11 -9.52 5.39
C LEU A 266 -13.71 -9.91 4.92
N ILE A 267 -13.06 -9.08 4.09
CA ILE A 267 -11.71 -9.35 3.58
C ILE A 267 -10.73 -9.49 4.74
N ALA A 268 -10.77 -8.58 5.73
CA ALA A 268 -9.92 -8.64 6.92
C ALA A 268 -10.15 -9.93 7.74
N ASN A 269 -11.40 -10.28 8.02
CA ASN A 269 -11.76 -11.46 8.81
C ASN A 269 -11.48 -12.77 8.09
N LEU A 270 -11.83 -12.87 6.80
CA LEU A 270 -11.58 -14.06 5.99
C LEU A 270 -10.07 -14.27 5.80
N ALA A 271 -9.30 -13.20 5.58
CA ALA A 271 -7.85 -13.30 5.49
C ALA A 271 -7.24 -13.80 6.82
N ALA A 272 -7.69 -13.28 7.96
CA ALA A 272 -7.25 -13.75 9.28
C ALA A 272 -7.66 -15.21 9.56
N ALA A 273 -8.81 -15.64 9.03
CA ALA A 273 -9.33 -16.98 9.23
C ALA A 273 -8.63 -18.03 8.34
N TYR A 274 -8.50 -17.76 7.04
CA TYR A 274 -8.15 -18.78 6.04
C TYR A 274 -6.69 -18.74 5.59
N LEU A 275 -5.95 -17.64 5.78
CA LEU A 275 -4.55 -17.58 5.36
C LEU A 275 -3.64 -18.33 6.36
N GLY A 276 -2.90 -19.31 5.84
CA GLY A 276 -1.85 -20.05 6.55
C GLY A 276 -0.45 -19.87 5.95
N GLY A 277 0.58 -20.25 6.72
CA GLY A 277 1.97 -20.32 6.26
C GLY A 277 2.53 -19.00 5.71
N TRP A 278 3.32 -19.08 4.64
CA TRP A 278 3.96 -17.92 4.02
C TRP A 278 2.96 -16.90 3.46
N ARG A 279 1.79 -17.37 2.98
CA ARG A 279 0.72 -16.51 2.44
C ARG A 279 0.16 -15.58 3.51
N ARG A 280 0.05 -16.07 4.76
CA ARG A 280 -0.35 -15.24 5.90
C ARG A 280 0.64 -14.11 6.15
N GLY A 281 1.94 -14.37 6.02
CA GLY A 281 2.97 -13.33 6.22
C GLY A 281 2.85 -12.17 5.21
N LEU A 282 2.51 -12.47 3.95
CA LEU A 282 2.42 -11.47 2.89
C LEU A 282 1.03 -10.82 2.79
N PHE A 283 -0.04 -11.62 2.71
CA PHE A 283 -1.37 -11.12 2.34
C PHE A 283 -2.21 -10.67 3.54
N LEU A 284 -1.97 -11.18 4.74
CA LEU A 284 -2.69 -10.73 5.93
C LEU A 284 -2.52 -9.23 6.18
N PRO A 285 -1.30 -8.65 6.19
CA PRO A 285 -1.16 -7.20 6.37
C PRO A 285 -1.80 -6.39 5.25
N VAL A 286 -1.83 -6.89 4.00
CA VAL A 286 -2.55 -6.25 2.89
C VAL A 286 -4.04 -6.23 3.16
N ALA A 287 -4.62 -7.39 3.47
CA ALA A 287 -6.05 -7.55 3.68
C ALA A 287 -6.54 -6.78 4.92
N LEU A 288 -5.75 -6.77 6.00
CA LEU A 288 -6.06 -5.97 7.19
C LEU A 288 -6.01 -4.48 6.88
N ALA A 289 -4.95 -3.99 6.23
CA ALA A 289 -4.81 -2.58 5.90
C ALA A 289 -5.90 -2.11 4.92
N ALA A 290 -6.16 -2.89 3.86
CA ALA A 290 -7.24 -2.62 2.92
C ALA A 290 -8.60 -2.63 3.63
N GLY A 291 -8.89 -3.66 4.43
CA GLY A 291 -10.14 -3.77 5.17
C GLY A 291 -10.36 -2.62 6.15
N ILE A 292 -9.32 -2.22 6.90
CA ILE A 292 -9.38 -1.07 7.82
C ILE A 292 -9.68 0.21 7.03
N VAL A 293 -8.92 0.50 5.98
CA VAL A 293 -9.09 1.72 5.17
C VAL A 293 -10.47 1.76 4.51
N MET A 294 -10.92 0.64 3.93
CA MET A 294 -12.24 0.56 3.31
C MET A 294 -13.35 0.83 4.31
N THR A 295 -13.27 0.20 5.49
CA THR A 295 -14.27 0.37 6.55
C THR A 295 -14.23 1.79 7.13
N SER A 296 -13.04 2.34 7.40
CA SER A 296 -12.91 3.67 8.01
C SER A 296 -13.35 4.78 7.07
N LEU A 297 -12.99 4.69 5.78
CA LEU A 297 -13.40 5.69 4.79
C LEU A 297 -14.91 5.61 4.51
N SER A 298 -15.48 4.40 4.44
CA SER A 298 -16.92 4.23 4.29
C SER A 298 -17.68 4.77 5.51
N LEU A 299 -17.21 4.48 6.72
CA LEU A 299 -17.78 5.03 7.96
C LEU A 299 -17.71 6.56 7.98
N ALA A 300 -16.55 7.14 7.66
CA ALA A 300 -16.36 8.59 7.61
C ALA A 300 -17.28 9.25 6.57
N GLN A 301 -17.43 8.64 5.39
CA GLN A 301 -18.28 9.18 4.33
C GLN A 301 -19.76 9.13 4.72
N LEU A 302 -20.24 8.01 5.27
CA LEU A 302 -21.63 7.89 5.71
C LEU A 302 -21.95 8.82 6.89
N LEU A 303 -21.00 9.00 7.83
CA LEU A 303 -21.10 9.98 8.91
C LEU A 303 -21.17 11.41 8.39
N ALA A 304 -20.29 11.78 7.44
CA ALA A 304 -20.30 13.10 6.82
C ALA A 304 -21.60 13.35 6.04
N GLY A 305 -22.14 12.31 5.40
CA GLY A 305 -23.41 12.36 4.66
C GLY A 305 -24.67 12.24 5.52
N GLN A 306 -24.54 12.14 6.86
CA GLN A 306 -25.66 11.95 7.80
C GLN A 306 -26.57 10.76 7.41
N GLN A 307 -25.98 9.70 6.84
CA GLN A 307 -26.67 8.50 6.36
C GLN A 307 -26.79 7.47 7.49
N TRP A 308 -27.68 7.75 8.44
CA TRP A 308 -27.78 7.03 9.71
C TRP A 308 -28.20 5.56 9.53
N TRP A 309 -29.13 5.30 8.61
CA TRP A 309 -29.60 3.96 8.24
C TRP A 309 -28.47 3.10 7.70
N GLU A 310 -27.70 3.62 6.74
CA GLU A 310 -26.57 2.95 6.13
C GLU A 310 -25.47 2.66 7.14
N LEU A 311 -25.21 3.58 8.06
CA LEU A 311 -24.28 3.36 9.17
C LEU A 311 -24.75 2.24 10.10
N SER A 312 -26.04 2.25 10.45
CA SER A 312 -26.64 1.19 11.26
C SER A 312 -26.51 -0.17 10.56
N LEU A 313 -26.80 -0.22 9.26
CA LEU A 313 -26.67 -1.41 8.44
C LEU A 313 -25.22 -1.88 8.33
N LEU A 314 -24.25 -0.98 8.15
CA LEU A 314 -22.82 -1.31 8.18
C LEU A 314 -22.42 -1.94 9.52
N LEU A 315 -22.79 -1.31 10.63
CA LEU A 315 -22.47 -1.83 11.97
C LEU A 315 -23.14 -3.17 12.25
N LEU A 316 -24.38 -3.36 11.82
CA LEU A 316 -25.07 -4.64 11.92
C LEU A 316 -24.38 -5.73 11.08
N LEU A 317 -24.04 -5.42 9.82
CA LEU A 317 -23.36 -6.35 8.94
C LEU A 317 -21.96 -6.71 9.45
N THR A 318 -21.25 -5.79 10.09
CA THR A 318 -19.94 -6.04 10.71
C THR A 318 -20.02 -6.82 12.02
N ALA A 319 -21.14 -6.72 12.75
CA ALA A 319 -21.39 -7.51 13.96
C ALA A 319 -21.53 -9.02 13.66
N ILE A 320 -22.09 -9.40 12.50
CA ILE A 320 -22.30 -10.81 12.13
C ILE A 320 -20.98 -11.60 12.02
N PRO A 321 -19.99 -11.21 11.20
CA PRO A 321 -18.74 -11.95 11.07
C PRO A 321 -17.91 -11.88 12.36
N THR A 322 -17.96 -10.80 13.12
CA THR A 322 -17.25 -10.68 14.40
C THR A 322 -17.85 -11.63 15.46
N ALA A 323 -19.17 -11.70 15.56
CA ALA A 323 -19.85 -12.68 16.40
C ALA A 323 -19.55 -14.13 15.96
N LEU A 324 -19.54 -14.41 14.66
CA LEU A 324 -19.19 -15.73 14.12
C LEU A 324 -17.75 -16.13 14.49
N VAL A 325 -16.80 -15.19 14.39
CA VAL A 325 -15.40 -15.40 14.81
C VAL A 325 -15.31 -15.67 16.32
N ALA A 326 -16.05 -14.92 17.14
CA ALA A 326 -16.11 -15.14 18.58
C ALA A 326 -16.65 -16.54 18.95
N VAL A 327 -17.66 -17.03 18.24
CA VAL A 327 -18.22 -18.36 18.47
C VAL A 327 -17.23 -19.45 18.05
N ARG A 328 -16.63 -19.32 16.85
CA ARG A 328 -15.78 -20.36 16.24
C ARG A 328 -14.35 -20.40 16.78
N ARG A 329 -13.78 -19.30 17.26
CA ARG A 329 -12.37 -19.21 17.70
C ARG A 329 -12.28 -18.68 19.12
N VAL A 330 -12.11 -19.60 20.06
CA VAL A 330 -11.99 -19.29 21.50
C VAL A 330 -10.87 -18.29 21.77
N GLU A 331 -9.73 -18.46 21.10
CA GLU A 331 -8.54 -17.58 21.19
C GLU A 331 -8.84 -16.12 20.81
N ASN A 332 -9.80 -15.88 19.92
CA ASN A 332 -10.13 -14.54 19.42
C ASN A 332 -11.31 -13.88 20.16
N ARG A 333 -12.03 -14.63 21.02
CA ARG A 333 -13.11 -14.11 21.86
C ARG A 333 -12.79 -12.82 22.61
N PRO A 334 -11.61 -12.63 23.23
CA PRO A 334 -11.27 -11.38 23.92
C PRO A 334 -11.48 -10.11 23.09
N VAL A 335 -11.23 -10.18 21.78
CA VAL A 335 -11.31 -9.02 20.88
C VAL A 335 -12.63 -9.01 20.11
N ALA A 336 -13.11 -10.18 19.69
CA ALA A 336 -14.28 -10.31 18.84
C ALA A 336 -15.61 -10.05 19.57
N LEU A 337 -15.73 -10.44 20.84
CA LEU A 337 -16.97 -10.20 21.62
C LEU A 337 -17.24 -8.71 21.90
N PRO A 338 -16.30 -7.92 22.46
CA PRO A 338 -16.57 -6.51 22.75
C PRO A 338 -16.80 -5.71 21.46
N THR A 339 -16.13 -6.06 20.36
CA THR A 339 -16.35 -5.43 19.06
C THR A 339 -17.72 -5.75 18.47
N ALA A 340 -18.16 -7.01 18.52
CA ALA A 340 -19.50 -7.39 18.06
C ALA A 340 -20.60 -6.68 18.88
N VAL A 341 -20.48 -6.67 20.21
CA VAL A 341 -21.42 -5.96 21.10
C VAL A 341 -21.42 -4.46 20.82
N GLY A 342 -20.23 -3.86 20.66
CA GLY A 342 -20.10 -2.44 20.33
C GLY A 342 -20.73 -2.08 18.98
N CYS A 343 -20.56 -2.92 17.96
CA CYS A 343 -21.18 -2.72 16.66
C CYS A 343 -22.71 -2.84 16.74
N LEU A 344 -23.25 -3.85 17.46
CA LEU A 344 -24.69 -3.98 17.66
C LEU A 344 -25.30 -2.80 18.43
N ALA A 345 -24.63 -2.37 19.50
CA ALA A 345 -25.06 -1.22 20.28
C ALA A 345 -25.02 0.08 19.45
N GLY A 346 -23.94 0.30 18.70
CA GLY A 346 -23.82 1.41 17.77
C GLY A 346 -24.91 1.38 16.69
N ALA A 347 -25.21 0.20 16.12
CA ALA A 347 -26.27 0.06 15.13
C ALA A 347 -27.65 0.47 15.67
N VAL A 348 -27.98 0.06 16.90
CA VAL A 348 -29.24 0.44 17.56
C VAL A 348 -29.30 1.95 17.81
N LEU A 349 -28.19 2.57 18.26
CA LEU A 349 -28.14 4.01 18.50
C LEU A 349 -28.26 4.82 17.22
N LEU A 350 -27.57 4.40 16.15
CA LEU A 350 -27.63 5.07 14.85
C LEU A 350 -28.94 4.85 14.11
N ALA A 351 -29.79 3.92 14.54
CA ALA A 351 -31.14 3.73 13.99
C ALA A 351 -32.20 4.65 14.62
N LEU A 352 -31.87 5.38 15.69
CA LEU A 352 -32.80 6.31 16.36
C LEU A 352 -33.17 7.55 15.52
N PRO A 353 -32.22 8.26 14.86
CA PRO A 353 -32.54 9.47 14.09
C PRO A 353 -33.53 9.22 12.96
N ASP A 354 -33.50 8.02 12.37
CA ASP A 354 -34.38 7.61 11.28
C ASP A 354 -35.74 7.06 11.76
N GLY A 355 -35.98 7.05 13.08
CA GLY A 355 -37.25 6.61 13.66
C GLY A 355 -37.53 5.11 13.55
N LEU A 356 -36.53 4.30 13.23
CA LEU A 356 -36.68 2.83 13.09
C LEU A 356 -36.98 2.16 14.42
N PHE A 357 -36.43 2.70 15.50
CA PHE A 357 -36.71 2.28 16.86
C PHE A 357 -37.18 3.47 17.68
N GLY A 358 -38.17 3.26 18.54
CA GLY A 358 -38.43 4.18 19.63
C GLY A 358 -37.31 4.13 20.68
N PRO A 359 -37.13 5.19 21.48
CA PRO A 359 -36.11 5.25 22.52
C PRO A 359 -36.26 4.13 23.57
N GLY A 360 -37.50 3.76 23.91
CA GLY A 360 -37.78 2.63 24.81
C GLY A 360 -37.30 1.29 24.25
N THR A 361 -37.62 0.98 22.99
CA THR A 361 -37.16 -0.26 22.32
C THR A 361 -35.63 -0.30 22.20
N ALA A 362 -34.99 0.83 21.89
CA ALA A 362 -33.53 0.92 21.83
C ALA A 362 -32.90 0.67 23.22
N ALA A 363 -33.44 1.26 24.28
CA ALA A 363 -32.96 1.04 25.64
C ALA A 363 -33.10 -0.43 26.10
N VAL A 364 -34.19 -1.09 25.71
CA VAL A 364 -34.38 -2.53 25.96
C VAL A 364 -33.32 -3.35 25.21
N LEU A 365 -33.11 -3.11 23.91
CA LEU A 365 -32.09 -3.82 23.12
C LEU A 365 -30.67 -3.63 23.68
N LEU A 366 -30.31 -2.39 24.04
CA LEU A 366 -29.02 -2.08 24.68
C LEU A 366 -28.86 -2.82 26.01
N THR A 367 -29.94 -2.96 26.78
CA THR A 367 -29.95 -3.72 28.04
C THR A 367 -29.81 -5.23 27.80
N VAL A 368 -30.41 -5.76 26.73
CA VAL A 368 -30.21 -7.15 26.30
C VAL A 368 -28.75 -7.39 25.89
N PHE A 369 -28.15 -6.49 25.11
CA PHE A 369 -26.73 -6.59 24.74
C PHE A 369 -25.79 -6.49 25.95
N TYR A 370 -26.11 -5.62 26.90
CA TYR A 370 -25.43 -5.55 28.19
C TYR A 370 -25.47 -6.90 28.93
N GLY A 371 -26.66 -7.48 29.11
CA GLY A 371 -26.82 -8.77 29.79
C GLY A 371 -26.10 -9.91 29.08
N ALA A 372 -26.17 -9.95 27.74
CA ALA A 372 -25.47 -10.94 26.92
C ALA A 372 -23.94 -10.80 27.04
N ALA A 373 -23.42 -9.57 26.98
CA ALA A 373 -22.00 -9.29 27.13
C ALA A 373 -21.48 -9.71 28.51
N MET A 374 -22.24 -9.46 29.59
CA MET A 374 -21.91 -9.92 30.93
C MET A 374 -21.93 -11.46 31.02
N ALA A 375 -22.97 -12.11 30.51
CA ALA A 375 -23.07 -13.57 30.52
C ALA A 375 -21.92 -14.24 29.76
N LEU A 376 -21.56 -13.73 28.58
CA LEU A 376 -20.43 -14.21 27.78
C LEU A 376 -19.09 -13.88 28.42
N GLY A 377 -18.93 -12.67 28.96
CA GLY A 377 -17.74 -12.20 29.65
C GLY A 377 -17.38 -13.02 30.89
N SER A 378 -18.38 -13.54 31.62
CA SER A 378 -18.13 -14.42 32.78
C SER A 378 -17.37 -15.71 32.45
N ARG A 379 -17.31 -16.10 31.16
CA ARG A 379 -16.59 -17.29 30.68
C ARG A 379 -15.19 -16.99 30.13
N LEU A 380 -14.76 -15.73 30.18
CA LEU A 380 -13.46 -15.29 29.66
C LEU A 380 -12.43 -15.11 30.77
N ASP A 381 -11.16 -15.18 30.40
CA ASP A 381 -10.04 -14.90 31.29
C ASP A 381 -10.08 -13.47 31.86
N ALA A 382 -9.42 -13.25 32.99
CA ALA A 382 -9.40 -11.98 33.71
C ALA A 382 -9.05 -10.74 32.86
N PRO A 383 -8.03 -10.74 31.97
CA PRO A 383 -7.73 -9.56 31.13
C PRO A 383 -8.83 -9.28 30.09
N SER A 384 -9.38 -10.34 29.49
CA SER A 384 -10.43 -10.31 28.47
C SER A 384 -11.80 -9.85 29.00
N ARG A 385 -12.04 -10.09 30.29
CA ARG A 385 -13.23 -9.63 31.03
C ARG A 385 -13.35 -8.10 31.08
N ARG A 386 -12.23 -7.37 31.15
CA ARG A 386 -12.26 -5.90 31.25
C ARG A 386 -12.79 -5.22 29.99
N ALA A 387 -12.38 -5.70 28.81
CA ALA A 387 -12.83 -5.15 27.54
C ALA A 387 -14.32 -5.42 27.30
N THR A 388 -14.78 -6.62 27.63
CA THR A 388 -16.20 -7.00 27.53
C THR A 388 -17.07 -6.27 28.54
N SER A 389 -16.61 -6.08 29.78
CA SER A 389 -17.33 -5.32 30.79
C SER A 389 -17.39 -3.82 30.46
N ALA A 390 -16.34 -3.25 29.87
CA ALA A 390 -16.35 -1.86 29.40
C ALA A 390 -17.38 -1.65 28.27
N ALA A 391 -17.41 -2.54 27.27
CA ALA A 391 -18.42 -2.50 26.21
C ALA A 391 -19.84 -2.64 26.77
N ALA A 392 -20.03 -3.55 27.73
CA ALA A 392 -21.31 -3.72 28.44
C ALA A 392 -21.69 -2.42 29.18
N ALA A 393 -20.77 -1.83 29.95
CA ALA A 393 -21.02 -0.59 30.68
C ALA A 393 -21.44 0.56 29.77
N VAL A 394 -20.83 0.68 28.58
CA VAL A 394 -21.24 1.67 27.58
C VAL A 394 -22.67 1.43 27.11
N CYS A 395 -23.06 0.16 26.85
CA CYS A 395 -24.44 -0.18 26.48
C CYS A 395 -25.43 0.20 27.59
N ALA A 396 -25.10 -0.12 28.84
CA ALA A 396 -25.94 0.19 30.00
C ALA A 396 -26.09 1.70 30.20
N ALA A 397 -24.99 2.45 30.14
CA ALA A 397 -24.99 3.90 30.25
C ALA A 397 -25.80 4.56 29.13
N ALA A 398 -25.65 4.09 27.89
CA ALA A 398 -26.43 4.60 26.76
C ALA A 398 -27.93 4.34 26.93
N ALA A 399 -28.33 3.16 27.39
CA ALA A 399 -29.74 2.85 27.68
C ALA A 399 -30.33 3.78 28.75
N VAL A 400 -29.58 4.03 29.82
CA VAL A 400 -29.99 4.94 30.91
C VAL A 400 -30.11 6.37 30.39
N LEU A 401 -29.10 6.86 29.66
CA LEU A 401 -29.09 8.22 29.11
C LEU A 401 -30.25 8.48 28.15
N LEU A 402 -30.60 7.50 27.31
CA LEU A 402 -31.76 7.59 26.42
C LEU A 402 -33.07 7.73 27.20
N LEU A 403 -33.29 6.89 28.21
CA LEU A 403 -34.53 6.91 28.99
C LEU A 403 -34.64 8.14 29.90
N THR A 404 -33.51 8.64 30.42
CA THR A 404 -33.50 9.87 31.22
C THR A 404 -33.78 11.10 30.37
N ALA A 405 -33.21 11.18 29.16
CA ALA A 405 -33.46 12.28 28.23
C ALA A 405 -34.94 12.37 27.82
N GLU A 406 -35.59 11.22 27.64
CA GLU A 406 -37.02 11.10 27.28
C GLU A 406 -37.98 11.20 28.48
N GLY A 407 -37.46 11.35 29.70
CA GLY A 407 -38.29 11.48 30.91
C GLY A 407 -39.08 10.22 31.30
N ARG A 408 -38.71 9.04 30.79
CA ARG A 408 -39.45 7.77 30.98
C ARG A 408 -39.05 7.03 32.25
N ARG A 409 -39.52 7.53 33.40
CA ARG A 409 -39.12 7.05 34.74
C ARG A 409 -39.45 5.57 35.01
N THR A 410 -40.58 5.06 34.54
CA THR A 410 -41.01 3.67 34.76
C THR A 410 -40.15 2.68 33.99
N GLU A 411 -39.89 2.95 32.70
CA GLU A 411 -38.99 2.14 31.87
C GLU A 411 -37.55 2.18 32.40
N LEU A 412 -37.09 3.34 32.87
CA LEU A 412 -35.77 3.49 33.49
C LEU A 412 -35.63 2.60 34.72
N ALA A 413 -36.62 2.58 35.62
CA ALA A 413 -36.59 1.74 36.82
C ALA A 413 -36.51 0.24 36.46
N LEU A 414 -37.26 -0.18 35.43
CA LEU A 414 -37.22 -1.56 34.95
C LEU A 414 -35.86 -1.92 34.33
N VAL A 415 -35.31 -1.06 33.48
CA VAL A 415 -33.98 -1.26 32.88
C VAL A 415 -32.89 -1.35 33.95
N LEU A 416 -32.90 -0.45 34.95
CA LEU A 416 -31.94 -0.49 36.05
C LEU A 416 -32.07 -1.76 36.90
N ALA A 417 -33.30 -2.22 37.16
CA ALA A 417 -33.53 -3.48 37.88
C ALA A 417 -32.94 -4.68 37.12
N VAL A 418 -33.18 -4.76 35.81
CA VAL A 418 -32.62 -5.82 34.95
C VAL A 418 -31.09 -5.74 34.89
N GLN A 419 -30.53 -4.54 34.71
CA GLN A 419 -29.08 -4.34 34.71
C GLN A 419 -28.45 -4.76 36.05
N GLY A 420 -29.09 -4.43 37.17
CA GLY A 420 -28.68 -4.85 38.51
C GLY A 420 -28.72 -6.37 38.72
N LEU A 421 -29.73 -7.07 38.19
CA LEU A 421 -29.77 -8.53 38.24
C LEU A 421 -28.63 -9.16 37.41
N CYS A 422 -28.34 -8.59 36.24
CA CYS A 422 -27.23 -9.04 35.39
C CYS A 422 -25.85 -8.78 36.03
N THR A 423 -25.61 -7.64 36.67
CA THR A 423 -24.35 -7.37 37.40
C THR A 423 -24.16 -8.37 38.54
N LEU A 424 -25.20 -8.61 39.34
CA LEU A 424 -25.15 -9.55 40.47
C LEU A 424 -24.86 -10.97 39.99
N GLY A 425 -25.56 -11.42 38.95
CA GLY A 425 -25.33 -12.74 38.35
C GLY A 425 -23.92 -12.90 37.78
N TRP A 426 -23.37 -11.84 37.18
CA TRP A 426 -21.98 -11.83 36.73
C TRP A 426 -20.99 -11.93 37.89
N ALA A 427 -21.14 -11.08 38.90
CA ALA A 427 -20.28 -11.04 40.08
C ALA A 427 -20.24 -12.40 40.80
N TRP A 428 -21.40 -13.04 40.96
CA TRP A 428 -21.53 -14.36 41.56
C TRP A 428 -20.79 -15.45 40.77
N ARG A 429 -20.85 -15.42 39.42
CA ARG A 429 -20.12 -16.39 38.58
C ARG A 429 -18.62 -16.16 38.61
N THR A 430 -18.17 -14.91 38.64
CA THR A 430 -16.74 -14.59 38.61
C THR A 430 -16.04 -14.65 39.97
N GLY A 431 -16.80 -14.61 41.07
CA GLY A 431 -16.29 -14.63 42.44
C GLY A 431 -16.05 -16.02 43.03
N ARG A 432 -16.41 -17.10 42.31
CA ARG A 432 -16.11 -18.46 42.75
C ARG A 432 -14.64 -18.81 42.47
N PRO A 433 -13.88 -19.31 43.46
CA PRO A 433 -12.52 -19.76 43.23
C PRO A 433 -12.53 -20.92 42.22
N PRO A 434 -11.49 -21.04 41.37
CA PRO A 434 -11.36 -22.20 40.49
C PRO A 434 -11.29 -23.45 41.38
N VAL A 435 -12.18 -24.42 41.15
CA VAL A 435 -12.10 -25.72 41.80
C VAL A 435 -10.76 -26.33 41.37
N THR A 436 -9.81 -26.37 42.28
CA THR A 436 -8.52 -27.03 42.08
C THR A 436 -8.78 -28.52 42.00
N ALA A 437 -8.31 -29.17 40.93
CA ALA A 437 -8.50 -30.59 40.66
C ALA A 437 -7.70 -31.52 41.61
N ASP A 438 -7.39 -31.05 42.82
CA ASP A 438 -6.64 -31.78 43.85
C ASP A 438 -7.54 -32.26 45.01
N ASP A 439 -8.86 -32.11 44.89
CA ASP A 439 -9.85 -32.54 45.90
C ASP A 439 -10.73 -33.74 45.42
N ASP A 440 -10.24 -34.56 44.48
CA ASP A 440 -10.83 -35.88 44.16
C ASP A 440 -9.87 -37.03 44.54
#